data_AF-A0A133UCT8-F1
#
_entry.id   AF-A0A133UCT8-F1
#
_cell.length_a   1.000
_cell.length_b   1.000
_cell.length_c   1.000
_cell.angle_alpha   90.00
_cell.angle_beta   90.00
_cell.angle_gamma   90.00
#
_symmetry.space_group_name_H-M   'P 1'
#
loop_
_entity.id
_entity.type
_entity.pdbx_description
1 polymer ?
#
loop_
_entity_poly.entity_id
_entity_poly.type
_entity_poly.pdbx_seq_one_letter_code
_entity_poly.pdbx_strand_id
1 'polypeptide(L)'
;MRKHLDENGFEDIKVKSMEGEKPARTSLNSPLARCVTDSAYEVYEKDPVTYPTSAGSGPAHIVKEQGVPVVGIGISHQKSKVHSPNENIRIKDLVKGVKHLVKTIEKFH
;
A
#
# COMPACT_ATOMS: atom_id res chain seq x y z
N MET A 1 13.96 -1.78 21.58
CA MET A 1 13.25 -1.09 22.66
C MET A 1 13.69 -1.59 24.04
N ARG A 2 13.29 -2.79 24.49
CA ARG A 2 13.70 -3.31 25.83
C ARG A 2 15.21 -3.22 26.08
N LYS A 3 16.01 -3.85 25.20
CA LYS A 3 17.49 -3.77 25.25
C LYS A 3 18.03 -2.34 25.38
N HIS A 4 17.47 -1.40 24.62
CA HIS A 4 17.90 0.00 24.66
C HIS A 4 17.60 0.66 26.01
N LEU A 5 16.45 0.36 26.62
CA LEU A 5 16.11 0.86 27.95
C LEU A 5 17.00 0.25 29.04
N ASP A 6 17.31 -1.04 28.95
CA ASP A 6 18.24 -1.71 29.89
C ASP A 6 19.64 -1.09 29.81
N GLU A 7 20.16 -0.88 28.60
CA GLU A 7 21.49 -0.25 28.39
C GLU A 7 21.59 1.18 28.95
N ASN A 8 20.46 1.82 29.27
CA ASN A 8 20.39 3.18 29.81
C ASN A 8 19.90 3.23 31.27
N GLY A 9 19.85 2.10 31.98
CA GLY A 9 19.52 2.04 33.41
C GLY A 9 18.03 2.22 33.73
N PHE A 10 17.14 1.85 32.79
CA PHE A 10 15.68 1.92 32.96
C PHE A 10 15.03 0.53 33.07
N GLU A 11 15.62 -0.37 33.87
CA GLU A 11 15.16 -1.76 34.03
C GLU A 11 13.81 -1.87 34.74
N ASP A 12 13.41 -0.85 35.50
CA ASP A 12 12.14 -0.76 36.21
C ASP A 12 10.93 -0.54 35.28
N ILE A 13 11.15 0.02 34.08
CA ILE A 13 10.11 0.24 33.08
C ILE A 13 9.67 -1.11 32.48
N LYS A 14 8.38 -1.45 32.56
CA LYS A 14 7.82 -2.65 31.92
C LYS A 14 7.34 -2.36 30.50
N VAL A 15 7.77 -3.17 29.53
CA VAL A 15 7.33 -3.07 28.13
C VAL A 15 6.48 -4.30 27.80
N LYS A 16 5.28 -4.07 27.26
CA LYS A 16 4.39 -5.13 26.76
C LYS A 16 4.05 -4.86 25.31
N SER A 17 4.38 -5.80 24.43
CA SER A 17 3.89 -5.79 23.05
C SER A 17 2.42 -6.19 23.04
N MET A 18 1.56 -5.35 22.46
CA MET A 18 0.13 -5.60 22.37
C MET A 18 -0.24 -6.18 21.01
N GLU A 19 0.04 -5.42 19.95
CA GLU A 19 -0.30 -5.76 18.58
C GLU A 19 0.91 -5.52 17.66
N GLY A 20 0.89 -6.18 16.51
CA GLY A 20 1.91 -6.02 15.49
C GLY A 20 1.51 -6.72 14.20
N GLU A 21 2.00 -6.21 13.09
CA GLU A 21 1.73 -6.75 11.76
C GLU A 21 3.04 -6.93 10.99
N LYS A 22 3.14 -8.02 10.22
CA LYS A 22 4.32 -8.27 9.39
C LYS A 22 4.32 -7.32 8.18
N PRO A 23 5.50 -6.81 7.78
CA PRO A 23 5.60 -5.99 6.57
C PRO A 23 5.44 -6.85 5.31
N ALA A 24 4.85 -6.26 4.27
CA ALA A 24 4.75 -6.87 2.95
C ALA A 24 5.16 -5.89 1.85
N ARG A 25 5.81 -6.42 0.81
CA ARG A 25 6.24 -5.68 -0.39
C ARG A 25 6.20 -6.60 -1.59
N THR A 26 5.75 -6.10 -2.73
CA THR A 26 5.80 -6.79 -4.02
C THR A 26 6.95 -6.23 -4.85
N SER A 27 7.71 -7.09 -5.52
CA SER A 27 8.75 -6.64 -6.44
C SER A 27 8.14 -5.83 -7.57
N LEU A 28 8.69 -4.64 -7.85
CA LEU A 28 8.27 -3.82 -8.99
C LEU A 28 8.56 -4.51 -10.34
N ASN A 29 9.42 -5.52 -10.36
CA ASN A 29 9.69 -6.36 -11.52
C ASN A 29 8.71 -7.53 -11.69
N SER A 30 7.76 -7.73 -10.77
CA SER A 30 6.75 -8.77 -10.92
C SER A 30 5.83 -8.46 -12.12
N PRO A 31 5.33 -9.50 -12.84
CA PRO A 31 4.40 -9.29 -13.95
C PRO A 31 3.18 -8.45 -13.55
N LEU A 32 2.63 -8.70 -12.36
CA LEU A 32 1.49 -7.95 -11.85
C LEU A 32 1.81 -6.47 -11.61
N ALA A 33 2.94 -6.15 -10.98
CA ALA A 33 3.33 -4.77 -10.73
C ALA A 33 3.58 -3.98 -12.03
N ARG A 34 4.20 -4.62 -13.04
CA ARG A 34 4.38 -4.03 -14.37
C ARG A 34 3.04 -3.80 -15.06
N CYS A 35 2.14 -4.80 -15.07
CA CYS A 35 0.80 -4.67 -15.66
C CYS A 35 0.00 -3.51 -15.04
N VAL A 36 0.01 -3.38 -13.70
CA VAL A 36 -0.66 -2.25 -13.01
C VAL A 36 -0.05 -0.91 -13.41
N THR A 37 1.28 -0.83 -13.49
CA THR A 37 2.01 0.40 -13.86
C THR A 37 1.67 0.81 -15.29
N ASP A 38 1.72 -0.11 -16.24
CA ASP A 38 1.41 0.16 -17.65
C ASP A 38 -0.07 0.54 -17.83
N SER A 39 -0.97 -0.16 -17.13
CA SER A 39 -2.41 0.16 -17.14
C SER A 39 -2.70 1.54 -16.56
N ALA A 40 -1.92 1.97 -15.56
CA ALA A 40 -2.01 3.32 -15.02
C ALA A 40 -1.59 4.36 -16.07
N TYR A 41 -0.46 4.15 -16.73
CA TYR A 41 0.02 5.04 -17.79
C TYR A 41 -1.04 5.23 -18.89
N GLU A 42 -1.66 4.16 -19.36
CA GLU A 42 -2.71 4.23 -20.40
C GLU A 42 -3.99 4.95 -19.95
N VAL A 43 -4.39 4.83 -18.68
CA VAL A 43 -5.65 5.42 -18.18
C VAL A 43 -5.47 6.88 -17.72
N TYR A 44 -4.30 7.19 -17.17
CA TYR A 44 -3.99 8.51 -16.64
C TYR A 44 -3.21 9.40 -17.61
N GLU A 45 -2.64 8.82 -18.68
CA GLU A 45 -1.82 9.49 -19.70
C GLU A 45 -0.64 10.26 -19.10
N LYS A 46 -0.07 9.69 -18.03
CA LYS A 46 1.04 10.27 -17.25
C LYS A 46 1.89 9.16 -16.66
N ASP A 47 3.17 9.45 -16.49
CA ASP A 47 4.10 8.56 -15.79
C ASP A 47 3.63 8.33 -14.34
N PRO A 48 3.27 7.09 -13.97
CA PRO A 48 2.83 6.78 -12.62
C PRO A 48 4.03 6.77 -11.67
N VAL A 49 3.82 7.29 -10.46
CA VAL A 49 4.78 7.10 -9.36
C VAL A 49 4.50 5.77 -8.68
N THR A 50 5.48 4.87 -8.69
CA THR A 50 5.35 3.55 -8.07
C THR A 50 6.08 3.52 -6.72
N TYR A 51 5.37 3.09 -5.69
CA TYR A 51 5.92 2.96 -4.34
C TYR A 51 5.99 1.47 -3.97
N PRO A 52 7.18 0.94 -3.60
CA PRO A 52 7.31 -0.46 -3.18
C PRO A 52 6.72 -0.73 -1.79
N THR A 53 6.41 0.32 -1.03
CA THR A 53 5.82 0.25 0.31
C THR A 53 4.91 1.46 0.51
N SER A 54 3.84 1.29 1.29
CA SER A 54 3.04 2.38 1.82
C SER A 54 3.46 2.69 3.26
N ALA A 55 3.11 3.87 3.78
CA ALA A 55 3.30 4.21 5.20
C ALA A 55 2.27 3.54 6.12
N GLY A 56 1.14 3.07 5.56
CA GLY A 56 0.12 2.33 6.30
C GLY A 56 0.50 0.86 6.46
N SER A 57 0.03 0.25 7.56
CA SER A 57 0.02 -1.20 7.74
C SER A 57 -1.18 -1.82 7.02
N GLY A 58 -1.16 -3.14 6.86
CA GLY A 58 -2.27 -3.88 6.27
C GLY A 58 -1.94 -5.36 6.01
N PRO A 59 -2.98 -6.17 5.76
CA PRO A 59 -2.91 -7.63 5.78
C PRO A 59 -2.28 -8.25 4.52
N ALA A 60 -1.60 -7.45 3.69
CA ALA A 60 -0.98 -7.92 2.45
C ALA A 60 0.05 -9.03 2.68
N HIS A 61 0.62 -9.13 3.90
CA HIS A 61 1.55 -10.20 4.26
C HIS A 61 0.88 -11.58 4.22
N ILE A 62 -0.41 -11.70 4.53
CA ILE A 62 -1.13 -12.98 4.55
C ILE A 62 -1.15 -13.60 3.15
N VAL A 63 -1.47 -12.80 2.14
CA VAL A 63 -1.49 -13.23 0.73
C VAL A 63 -0.08 -13.45 0.20
N LYS A 64 0.86 -12.56 0.57
CA LYS A 64 2.26 -12.66 0.16
C LYS A 64 2.93 -13.93 0.70
N GLU A 65 2.60 -14.38 1.90
CA GLU A 65 3.12 -15.63 2.48
C GLU A 65 2.69 -16.87 1.69
N GLN A 66 1.62 -16.77 0.89
CA GLN A 66 1.22 -17.80 -0.08
C GLN A 66 1.95 -17.68 -1.44
N GLY A 67 2.94 -16.79 -1.55
CA GLY A 67 3.70 -16.56 -2.78
C GLY A 67 2.99 -15.70 -3.83
N VAL A 68 1.81 -15.15 -3.51
CA VAL A 68 1.01 -14.35 -4.44
C VAL A 68 1.38 -12.86 -4.32
N PRO A 69 1.73 -12.16 -5.41
CA PRO A 69 2.02 -10.74 -5.36
C PRO A 69 0.76 -9.92 -5.05
N VAL A 70 0.92 -8.85 -4.27
CA VAL A 70 -0.16 -7.93 -3.90
C VAL A 70 0.18 -6.52 -4.35
N VAL A 71 -0.78 -5.85 -4.99
CA VAL A 71 -0.67 -4.49 -5.53
C VAL A 71 -1.89 -3.68 -5.08
N GLY A 72 -1.71 -2.38 -4.88
CA GLY A 72 -2.80 -1.46 -4.54
C GLY A 72 -3.18 -0.61 -5.74
N ILE A 73 -4.47 -0.55 -6.06
CA ILE A 73 -5.06 0.45 -6.95
C ILE A 73 -6.01 1.30 -6.10
N GLY A 74 -5.73 2.59 -6.01
CA GLY A 74 -6.44 3.51 -5.12
C GLY A 74 -7.07 4.69 -5.86
N ILE A 75 -7.98 5.37 -5.18
CA ILE A 75 -8.72 6.55 -5.70
C ILE A 75 -8.53 7.80 -4.82
N SER A 76 -7.64 7.71 -3.84
CA SER A 76 -7.33 8.81 -2.94
C SER A 76 -6.46 9.86 -3.62
N HIS A 77 -6.57 11.09 -3.17
CA HIS A 77 -5.67 12.19 -3.51
C HIS A 77 -5.04 12.78 -2.24
N GLN A 78 -4.05 13.66 -2.40
CA GLN A 78 -3.29 14.28 -1.30
C GLN A 78 -4.15 14.99 -0.22
N LYS A 79 -5.40 15.31 -0.55
CA LYS A 79 -6.37 16.01 0.33
C LYS A 79 -7.57 15.14 0.68
N SER A 80 -7.47 13.82 0.49
CA SER A 80 -8.57 12.90 0.78
C SER A 80 -8.89 12.82 2.26
N LYS A 81 -7.98 13.24 3.15
CA LYS A 81 -8.20 13.25 4.62
C LYS A 81 -8.62 11.87 5.14
N VAL A 82 -7.98 10.82 4.64
CA VAL A 82 -8.22 9.44 5.10
C VAL A 82 -8.03 9.39 6.61
N HIS A 83 -9.01 8.86 7.33
CA HIS A 83 -9.06 8.86 8.81
C HIS A 83 -9.15 10.24 9.47
N SER A 84 -9.74 11.23 8.79
CA SER A 84 -9.92 12.59 9.33
C SER A 84 -11.25 13.21 8.91
N PRO A 85 -11.78 14.22 9.64
CA PRO A 85 -13.05 14.86 9.28
C PRO A 85 -13.06 15.43 7.86
N ASN A 86 -14.21 15.32 7.19
CA ASN A 86 -14.38 15.65 5.77
C ASN A 86 -13.48 14.82 4.84
N GLU A 87 -13.33 13.52 5.15
CA GLU A 87 -12.78 12.53 4.24
C GLU A 87 -13.53 12.59 2.90
N ASN A 88 -12.79 12.60 1.79
CA ASN A 88 -13.36 12.83 0.48
C ASN A 88 -12.54 12.18 -0.65
N ILE A 89 -13.24 11.96 -1.76
CA ILE A 89 -12.69 11.57 -3.05
C ILE A 89 -13.25 12.50 -4.12
N ARG A 90 -12.56 12.63 -5.25
CA ARG A 90 -13.12 13.30 -6.43
C ARG A 90 -13.82 12.27 -7.30
N ILE A 91 -15.00 12.59 -7.82
CA ILE A 91 -15.73 11.71 -8.74
C ILE A 91 -14.87 11.33 -9.96
N LYS A 92 -14.08 12.26 -10.50
CA LYS A 92 -13.14 11.96 -11.59
C LYS A 92 -12.06 10.94 -11.22
N ASP A 93 -11.58 10.97 -9.97
CA ASP A 93 -10.52 10.07 -9.50
C ASP A 93 -11.11 8.66 -9.26
N LEU A 94 -12.35 8.58 -8.75
CA LEU A 94 -13.12 7.34 -8.70
C LEU A 94 -13.30 6.73 -10.10
N VAL A 95 -13.80 7.51 -11.07
CA VAL A 95 -14.05 7.03 -12.44
C VAL A 95 -12.74 6.56 -13.09
N LYS A 96 -11.64 7.30 -12.95
CA LYS A 96 -10.35 6.87 -13.49
C LYS A 96 -9.80 5.64 -12.76
N GLY A 97 -9.96 5.53 -11.45
CA GLY A 97 -9.55 4.35 -10.70
C GLY A 97 -10.29 3.08 -11.11
N VAL A 98 -11.60 3.16 -11.36
CA VAL A 98 -12.38 2.04 -11.90
C VAL A 98 -11.86 1.64 -13.29
N LYS A 99 -11.60 2.61 -14.18
CA LYS A 99 -11.00 2.35 -15.49
C LYS A 99 -9.62 1.69 -15.37
N HIS A 100 -8.79 2.12 -14.41
CA HIS A 100 -7.47 1.54 -14.14
C HIS A 100 -7.58 0.09 -13.65
N LEU A 101 -8.52 -0.20 -12.75
CA LEU A 101 -8.79 -1.57 -12.31
C LEU A 101 -9.23 -2.46 -13.48
N VAL A 102 -10.21 -2.02 -14.27
CA VAL A 102 -10.72 -2.76 -15.43
C VAL A 102 -9.60 -3.02 -16.43
N LYS A 103 -8.84 -1.98 -16.79
CA LYS A 103 -7.71 -2.09 -17.72
C LYS A 103 -6.63 -3.06 -17.24
N THR A 104 -6.35 -3.07 -15.94
CA THR A 104 -5.41 -4.02 -15.33
C THR A 104 -5.90 -5.45 -15.50
N ILE A 105 -7.18 -5.73 -15.23
CA ILE A 105 -7.79 -7.05 -15.39
C ILE A 105 -7.77 -7.48 -16.87
N GLU A 106 -8.12 -6.58 -17.79
CA GLU A 106 -8.09 -6.85 -19.23
C GLU A 106 -6.70 -7.17 -19.77
N LYS A 107 -5.64 -6.58 -19.19
CA LYS A 107 -4.26 -6.78 -19.64
C LYS A 107 -3.55 -7.96 -18.97
N PHE A 108 -4.03 -8.40 -17.82
CA PHE A 108 -3.36 -9.44 -17.04
C PHE A 108 -3.85 -10.82 -17.45
N HIS A 109 -3.01 -11.55 -18.18
CA HIS A 109 -3.23 -12.92 -18.65
C HIS A 109 -2.06 -13.83 -18.24
#